data_AF-A0A0M2RUM8-F1
#
_entry.id   AF-A0A0M2RUM8-F1
#
_cell.length_a   1.000
_cell.length_b   1.000
_cell.length_c   1.000
_cell.angle_alpha   90.00
_cell.angle_beta   90.00
_cell.angle_gamma   90.00
#
_symmetry.space_group_name_H-M   'P 1'
#
loop_
_entity.id
_entity.type
_entity.pdbx_description
1 polymer ?
#
loop_
_entity_poly.entity_id
_entity_poly.type
_entity_poly.pdbx_seq_one_letter_code
_entity_poly.pdbx_strand_id
1 'polypeptide(L)' 'MDEVDKARVTWRKSTRSNGSGDCVEVADDLAGKIGVRDSKDPEGTVLAFEPEAWSRFVRGVKRRMLDR' A
#
# COMPACT_ATOMS: atom_id res chain seq x y z
N MET A 1 22.37 -3.49 -4.97
CA MET A 1 21.47 -3.86 -3.86
C MET A 1 21.27 -2.60 -3.07
N ASP A 2 20.51 -1.70 -3.69
CA ASP A 2 20.25 -0.39 -3.14
C ASP A 2 19.11 -0.59 -2.16
N GLU A 3 19.53 -0.81 -0.93
CA GLU A 3 18.82 -0.62 0.32
C GLU A 3 18.27 0.82 0.33
N VAL A 4 17.24 1.07 -0.48
CA VAL A 4 16.52 2.34 -0.47
C VAL A 4 15.79 2.38 0.86
N ASP A 5 16.49 2.90 1.86
CA ASP A 5 15.96 3.66 2.97
C ASP A 5 14.57 3.18 3.44
N LYS A 6 14.54 2.02 4.10
CA LYS A 6 13.48 1.67 5.05
C LYS A 6 13.43 2.65 6.25
N ALA A 7 14.21 3.74 6.22
CA ALA A 7 14.55 4.53 7.40
C ALA A 7 13.59 5.68 7.71
N ARG A 8 12.58 5.99 6.88
CA ARG A 8 11.54 6.97 7.26
C ARG A 8 10.10 6.62 6.90
N VAL A 9 9.88 5.48 6.27
CA VAL A 9 8.55 5.11 5.77
C VAL A 9 7.86 4.20 6.78
N THR A 10 6.83 4.72 7.44
CA THR A 10 6.03 3.93 8.39
C THR A 10 5.04 3.05 7.61
N TRP A 11 5.32 1.75 7.55
CA TRP A 11 4.42 0.76 6.96
C TRP A 11 3.35 0.33 7.96
N ARG A 12 2.08 0.44 7.56
CA ARG A 12 0.93 -0.02 8.33
C ARG A 12 0.32 -1.25 7.68
N LYS A 13 0.30 -2.35 8.42
CA LYS A 13 -0.33 -3.61 8.00
C LYS A 13 -1.84 -3.53 8.16
N SER A 14 -2.59 -4.05 7.18
CA SER A 14 -4.05 -4.10 7.27
C SER A 14 -4.52 -5.01 8.40
N THR A 15 -5.54 -4.61 9.16
CA THR A 15 -6.17 -5.44 10.22
C THR A 15 -6.94 -6.63 9.66
N ARG A 16 -7.18 -6.67 8.34
CA ARG A 16 -7.80 -7.82 7.64
C ARG A 16 -6.82 -8.94 7.32
N SER A 17 -5.53 -8.77 7.67
CA SER A 17 -4.43 -9.73 7.43
C SER A 17 -4.48 -10.98 8.32
N ASN A 18 -5.66 -11.41 8.78
CA ASN A 18 -5.80 -12.49 9.75
C ASN A 18 -5.68 -13.86 9.06
N GLY A 19 -4.46 -14.36 8.96
CA GLY A 19 -4.12 -15.78 8.75
C GLY A 19 -4.34 -16.39 7.36
N SER A 20 -5.10 -15.77 6.45
CA SER A 20 -5.40 -16.35 5.12
C SER A 20 -4.56 -15.81 3.96
N GLY A 21 -3.57 -14.95 4.22
CA GLY A 21 -2.47 -14.73 3.29
C GLY A 21 -2.62 -13.63 2.24
N ASP A 22 -3.66 -12.80 2.26
CA ASP A 22 -3.75 -11.62 1.39
C ASP A 22 -3.38 -10.35 2.17
N CYS A 23 -2.19 -10.36 2.76
CA CYS A 23 -1.77 -9.32 3.69
C CYS A 23 -1.13 -8.18 2.91
N VAL A 24 -1.74 -6.99 2.90
CA VAL A 24 -1.18 -5.77 2.30
C VAL A 24 -0.66 -4.81 3.37
N GLU A 25 0.45 -4.14 3.07
CA GLU A 25 0.98 -3.03 3.87
C GLU A 25 0.91 -1.73 3.07
N VAL A 26 0.56 -0.64 3.75
CA VAL A 26 0.45 0.68 3.16
C VAL A 26 1.38 1.65 3.88
N ALA A 27 2.10 2.44 3.12
CA ALA A 27 2.90 3.56 3.57
C ALA A 27 2.26 4.87 3.10
N ASP A 28 2.04 5.80 4.02
CA ASP A 28 1.44 7.10 3.69
C ASP A 28 2.47 8.20 3.31
N ASP A 29 3.76 7.94 3.48
CA ASP A 29 4.83 8.88 3.14
C ASP A 29 6.04 8.19 2.47
N LEU A 30 5.79 7.50 1.35
CA LEU A 30 6.85 6.97 0.50
C LEU A 30 7.33 8.06 -0.45
N ALA A 31 8.22 8.94 0.03
CA ALA A 31 8.73 10.10 -0.72
C ALA A 31 7.59 10.99 -1.29
N GLY A 32 6.59 11.28 -0.45
CA GLY A 32 5.40 12.06 -0.81
C GLY A 32 4.31 11.27 -1.55
N LYS A 33 4.46 9.94 -1.69
CA LYS A 33 3.49 9.04 -2.34
C LYS A 33 2.91 8.04 -1.36
N ILE A 34 1.80 7.43 -1.76
CA ILE A 34 1.23 6.28 -1.07
C ILE A 34 1.85 5.00 -1.63
N GLY A 35 2.62 4.30 -0.80
CA GLY A 35 3.18 3.00 -1.12
C GLY A 35 2.24 1.87 -0.72
N VAL A 36 2.07 0.88 -1.60
CA VAL A 36 1.36 -0.36 -1.31
C VAL A 36 2.26 -1.52 -1.68
N ARG A 37 2.42 -2.47 -0.75
CA ARG A 37 3.18 -3.69 -1.02
C ARG A 37 2.50 -4.92 -0.44
N ASP A 38 2.89 -6.06 -0.96
CA ASP A 38 2.53 -7.36 -0.41
C ASP A 38 3.35 -7.64 0.86
N SER A 39 2.70 -8.06 1.94
CA SER A 39 3.38 -8.34 3.21
C SER A 39 4.21 -9.63 3.16
N LYS A 40 3.90 -10.57 2.25
CA LYS A 40 4.63 -11.82 2.06
C LYS A 40 5.86 -11.62 1.19
N ASP A 41 5.86 -10.59 0.35
CA ASP A 41 7.00 -10.20 -0.48
C ASP A 41 7.45 -8.75 -0.18
N PRO A 42 8.01 -8.49 1.02
CA PRO A 42 8.37 -7.13 1.46
C PRO A 42 9.54 -6.50 0.67
N GLU A 43 10.30 -7.33 -0.04
CA GLU A 43 11.36 -6.91 -0.97
C GLU A 43 10.86 -6.84 -2.43
N GLY A 44 9.59 -7.17 -2.64
CA GLY A 44 8.90 -7.13 -3.91
C GLY A 44 8.67 -5.73 -4.44
N THR A 45 7.99 -5.68 -5.59
CA THR A 45 7.63 -4.40 -6.22
C THR A 45 6.63 -3.64 -5.36
N VAL A 46 6.99 -2.40 -5.01
CA VAL A 46 6.10 -1.47 -4.33
C VAL A 46 5.30 -0.68 -5.36
N LEU A 47 3.97 -0.71 -5.24
CA LEU A 47 3.09 0.15 -6.01
C LEU A 47 3.05 1.54 -5.37
N ALA A 48 3.44 2.58 -6.09
CA ALA A 48 3.44 3.96 -5.61
C ALA A 48 2.35 4.78 -6.30
N PHE A 49 1.48 5.41 -5.52
CA PHE A 49 0.36 6.23 -5.99
C PHE A 49 0.49 7.67 -5.53
N GLU A 50 0.05 8.61 -6.36
CA GLU A 50 -0.18 9.98 -5.90
C GLU A 50 -1.26 9.99 -4.80
N PRO A 51 -1.13 10.80 -3.73
CA PRO A 51 -2.09 10.83 -2.62
C PRO A 51 -3.53 11.10 -3.06
N GLU A 52 -3.70 11.94 -4.08
CA GLU A 52 -5.02 12.26 -4.63
C GLU A 52 -5.63 11.08 -5.40
N ALA A 53 -4.82 10.38 -6.20
CA ALA A 53 -5.24 9.18 -6.92
C ALA A 53 -5.62 8.06 -5.95
N TRP A 54 -4.83 7.85 -4.91
CA TRP A 54 -5.14 6.90 -3.84
C TRP A 54 -6.46 7.21 -3.14
N SER A 55 -6.69 8.49 -2.81
CA SER A 55 -7.94 8.94 -2.18
C SER A 55 -9.16 8.69 -3.07
N ARG A 56 -9.04 8.93 -4.39
CA ARG A 56 -10.10 8.63 -5.37
C ARG A 56 -10.34 7.13 -5.48
N PHE A 57 -9.29 6.33 -5.56
CA PHE A 57 -9.36 4.87 -5.59
C PHE A 57 -10.13 4.32 -4.37
N VAL A 58 -9.72 4.68 -3.16
CA VAL A 58 -10.37 4.21 -1.92
C VAL A 58 -11.84 4.62 -1.87
N ARG A 59 -12.18 5.84 -2.31
CA ARG A 59 -13.58 6.29 -2.41
C ARG A 59 -14.36 5.46 -3.44
N GLY A 60 -13.77 5.13 -4.58
CA GLY A 60 -14.36 4.27 -5.61
C GLY A 60 -14.64 2.86 -5.10
N VAL A 61 -13.65 2.23 -4.44
CA VAL A 61 -13.81 0.91 -3.80
C VAL A 61 -14.95 0.92 -2.78
N LYS A 62 -14.97 1.91 -1.87
CA LYS A 62 -16.04 2.03 -0.85
C LYS A 62 -17.43 2.18 -1.46
N ARG A 63 -17.53 2.77 -2.64
CA ARG A 63 -18.78 2.99 -3.36
C ARG A 63 -19.12 1.86 -4.34
N ARG A 64 -18.33 0.79 -4.41
CA ARG A 64 -18.47 -0.30 -5.40
C ARG A 64 -18.49 0.20 -6.85
N MET A 65 -17.68 1.21 -7.13
CA MET A 65 -17.60 1.87 -8.44
C MET A 65 -16.54 1.26 -9.35
N LEU A 66 -15.77 0.28 -8.85
CA LEU A 66 -14.64 -0.33 -9.56
C LEU A 66 -14.90 -1.81 -9.91
N ASP A 67 -16.12 -2.29 -9.71
CA ASP A 67 -16.54 -3.69 -9.94
C ASP A 67 -16.93 -3.96 -11.41
N ARG A 68 -16.39 -3.21 -12.38
CA ARG A 68 -16.78 -3.29 -13.80
C ARG A 68 -15.71 -3.95 -14.66
#